data_AF-A0A8N5F5D4-F1
#
_entry.id   AF-A0A8N5F5D4-F1
#
_cell.length_a   1.000
_cell.length_b   1.000
_cell.length_c   1.000
_cell.angle_alpha   90.00
_cell.angle_beta   90.00
_cell.angle_gamma   90.00
#
_symmetry.space_group_name_H-M   'P 1'
#
loop_
_entity.id
_entity.type
_entity.pdbx_description
1 polymer ?
#
loop_
_entity_poly.entity_id
_entity_poly.type
_entity_poly.pdbx_seq_one_letter_code
_entity_poly.pdbx_strand_id
1 'polypeptide(L)'
;MVALQIAREPLVRQVLRQTFQERAKINITPTKKGKKDIDEAHYAYSFKYMKNKPVKELRDDQFLKMSLAEDEALLTIDISIDMKGVEGYGSDQTYFEEIKQFYYRDEFSHQVQEWNRQRTMAIERSLNQFLYVQMAKELKNKLLVEAKEYVLKACSRKLYNWLKVAAYRPDQQVEEDDDFMDENQGKGIRVLGIAFSSARDHPVFCALVNGEGEVTDFLRLPHFTKRRNAWREEEREKKAQDIETLKKFLLNKKPHVVTIAGENRDAQMLMEDVKRIVHELDQGQQLSSIGVELVDNELAILYMNSKKSENEFRDYPPLLRQAVSLARRIQDPLIEFAQVCSSDEDILCLKLHPLQVNFLWARKILLCKRKQPVRVCFQRKGFQVKLVQVLCHIQAT
;
A
#
# COMPACT_ATOMS: atom_id res chain seq x y z
N MET A 1 -43.61 11.53 -25.49
CA MET A 1 -43.63 12.52 -24.39
C MET A 1 -43.90 11.88 -23.04
N VAL A 2 -44.93 11.02 -22.91
CA VAL A 2 -45.27 10.32 -21.64
C VAL A 2 -44.08 9.56 -21.02
N ALA A 3 -43.33 8.80 -21.80
CA ALA A 3 -42.14 8.08 -21.31
C ALA A 3 -41.10 8.99 -20.63
N LEU A 4 -40.94 10.23 -21.13
CA LEU A 4 -40.02 11.21 -20.55
C LEU A 4 -40.57 11.82 -19.26
N GLN A 5 -41.89 12.02 -19.18
CA GLN A 5 -42.54 12.50 -17.95
C GLN A 5 -42.38 11.47 -16.83
N ILE A 6 -42.64 10.18 -17.11
CA ILE A 6 -42.42 9.08 -16.16
C ILE A 6 -40.96 9.04 -15.71
N ALA A 7 -40.00 9.17 -16.63
CA ALA A 7 -38.57 9.14 -16.30
C ALA A 7 -38.08 10.32 -15.46
N ARG A 8 -38.80 11.46 -15.48
CA ARG A 8 -38.49 12.67 -14.72
C ARG A 8 -39.18 12.71 -13.36
N GLU A 9 -40.15 11.84 -13.12
CA GLU A 9 -40.90 11.80 -11.87
C GLU A 9 -40.00 11.45 -10.67
N PRO A 10 -39.87 12.32 -9.65
CA PRO A 10 -38.93 12.11 -8.55
C PRO A 10 -39.19 10.82 -7.75
N LEU A 11 -40.47 10.49 -7.49
CA LEU A 11 -40.86 9.30 -6.73
C LEU A 11 -40.47 8.01 -7.47
N VAL A 12 -40.72 7.95 -8.79
CA VAL A 12 -40.33 6.81 -9.63
C VAL A 12 -38.82 6.63 -9.60
N ARG A 13 -38.06 7.72 -9.73
CA ARG A 13 -36.59 7.68 -9.68
C ARG A 13 -36.06 7.24 -8.33
N GLN A 14 -36.70 7.65 -7.23
CA GLN A 14 -36.29 7.27 -5.88
C GLN A 14 -36.49 5.77 -5.63
N VAL A 15 -37.70 5.25 -5.92
CA VAL A 15 -38.03 3.83 -5.76
C VAL A 15 -37.15 2.97 -6.67
N LEU A 16 -36.98 3.41 -7.92
CA LEU A 16 -36.12 2.70 -8.86
C LEU A 16 -34.67 2.66 -8.38
N ARG A 17 -34.13 3.77 -7.88
CA ARG A 17 -32.75 3.82 -7.37
C ARG A 17 -32.54 2.80 -6.25
N GLN A 18 -33.46 2.73 -5.29
CA GLN A 18 -33.39 1.76 -4.19
C GLN A 18 -33.42 0.33 -4.74
N THR A 19 -34.40 0.03 -5.59
CA THR A 19 -34.55 -1.31 -6.19
C THR A 19 -33.34 -1.70 -7.04
N PHE A 20 -32.82 -0.76 -7.84
CA PHE A 20 -31.65 -0.95 -8.68
C PHE A 20 -30.41 -1.24 -7.83
N GLN A 21 -30.18 -0.49 -6.74
CA GLN A 21 -29.05 -0.77 -5.84
C GLN A 21 -29.13 -2.15 -5.18
N GLU A 22 -30.35 -2.64 -4.91
CA GLU A 22 -30.53 -3.91 -4.24
C GLU A 22 -30.42 -5.13 -5.17
N ARG A 23 -31.00 -5.01 -6.37
CA ARG A 23 -31.14 -6.12 -7.32
C ARG A 23 -30.13 -6.07 -8.46
N ALA A 24 -29.37 -4.98 -8.63
CA ALA A 24 -28.41 -4.84 -9.72
C ALA A 24 -27.38 -5.96 -9.71
N LYS A 25 -27.09 -6.43 -10.92
CA LYS A 25 -26.12 -7.47 -11.22
C LYS A 25 -25.16 -6.97 -12.28
N ILE A 26 -23.90 -7.35 -12.12
CA ILE A 26 -22.80 -7.02 -13.03
C ILE A 26 -22.62 -8.18 -14.00
N ASN A 27 -22.52 -7.80 -15.27
CA ASN A 27 -22.18 -8.66 -16.38
C ASN A 27 -20.92 -8.10 -17.04
N ILE A 28 -19.93 -8.96 -17.25
CA ILE A 28 -18.67 -8.61 -17.89
C ILE A 28 -18.54 -9.42 -19.16
N THR A 29 -18.30 -8.72 -20.26
CA THR A 29 -18.03 -9.33 -21.56
C THR A 29 -16.65 -8.89 -22.06
N PRO A 30 -15.77 -9.82 -22.44
CA PRO A 30 -14.44 -9.46 -22.92
C PRO A 30 -14.54 -8.93 -24.35
N THR A 31 -13.78 -7.87 -24.64
CA THR A 31 -13.65 -7.32 -25.99
C THR A 31 -12.79 -8.25 -26.87
N LYS A 32 -12.71 -7.98 -28.18
CA LYS A 32 -11.79 -8.73 -29.06
C LYS A 32 -10.34 -8.68 -28.57
N LYS A 33 -9.93 -7.53 -28.00
CA LYS A 33 -8.61 -7.31 -27.39
C LYS A 33 -8.46 -8.13 -26.11
N GLY A 34 -9.39 -8.02 -25.16
CA GLY A 34 -9.29 -8.77 -23.91
C GLY A 34 -9.42 -10.29 -24.07
N LYS A 35 -10.01 -10.80 -25.15
CA LYS A 35 -9.97 -12.24 -25.45
C LYS A 35 -8.54 -12.73 -25.69
N LYS A 36 -7.72 -11.94 -26.38
CA LYS A 36 -6.34 -12.26 -26.76
C LYS A 36 -5.33 -11.94 -25.66
N ASP A 37 -5.49 -10.78 -25.01
CA ASP A 37 -4.49 -10.24 -24.07
C ASP A 37 -4.65 -10.80 -22.65
N ILE A 38 -5.87 -11.22 -22.25
CA ILE A 38 -6.10 -11.81 -20.92
C ILE A 38 -5.76 -13.31 -20.97
N ASP A 39 -4.55 -13.64 -20.53
CA ASP A 39 -4.06 -14.98 -20.24
C ASP A 39 -4.42 -15.43 -18.81
N GLU A 40 -4.02 -16.64 -18.41
CA GLU A 40 -4.31 -17.22 -17.08
C GLU A 40 -3.59 -16.49 -15.93
N ALA A 41 -2.49 -15.80 -16.23
CA ALA A 41 -1.70 -15.05 -15.25
C ALA A 41 -2.22 -13.61 -15.05
N HIS A 42 -3.02 -13.10 -15.99
CA HIS A 42 -3.52 -11.73 -15.95
C HIS A 42 -4.51 -11.52 -14.80
N TYR A 43 -4.42 -10.36 -14.12
CA TYR A 43 -5.27 -10.02 -12.96
C TYR A 43 -6.78 -10.06 -13.28
N ALA A 44 -7.14 -9.77 -14.54
CA ALA A 44 -8.52 -9.74 -15.02
C ALA A 44 -9.09 -11.12 -15.42
N TYR A 45 -8.29 -12.19 -15.39
CA TYR A 45 -8.74 -13.53 -15.78
C TYR A 45 -9.91 -14.02 -14.92
N SER A 46 -9.84 -13.78 -13.60
CA SER A 46 -10.85 -14.19 -12.61
C SER A 46 -12.27 -13.69 -12.88
N PHE A 47 -12.42 -12.58 -13.62
CA PHE A 47 -13.72 -11.98 -13.94
C PHE A 47 -13.96 -11.79 -15.44
N LYS A 48 -13.14 -12.40 -16.30
CA LYS A 48 -13.22 -12.29 -17.77
C LYS A 48 -14.59 -12.63 -18.34
N TYR A 49 -15.28 -13.62 -17.76
CA TYR A 49 -16.59 -14.10 -18.20
C TYR A 49 -17.65 -14.06 -17.09
N MET A 50 -17.55 -13.08 -16.19
CA MET A 50 -18.47 -12.95 -15.07
C MET A 50 -19.88 -12.56 -15.54
N LYS A 51 -20.90 -13.33 -15.15
CA LYS A 51 -22.31 -13.05 -15.45
C LYS A 51 -23.14 -13.01 -14.19
N ASN A 52 -24.13 -12.12 -14.18
CA ASN A 52 -25.16 -12.00 -13.16
C ASN A 52 -24.63 -11.90 -11.71
N LYS A 53 -23.44 -11.33 -11.48
CA LYS A 53 -22.89 -11.18 -10.13
C LYS A 53 -23.64 -10.08 -9.38
N PRO A 54 -24.28 -10.35 -8.24
CA PRO A 54 -24.97 -9.33 -7.45
C PRO A 54 -24.00 -8.22 -7.01
N VAL A 55 -24.42 -6.96 -7.14
CA VAL A 55 -23.60 -5.81 -6.73
C VAL A 55 -23.28 -5.84 -5.24
N LYS A 56 -24.21 -6.33 -4.39
CA LYS A 56 -24.00 -6.48 -2.94
C LYS A 56 -22.87 -7.43 -2.56
N GLU A 57 -22.51 -8.35 -3.45
CA GLU A 57 -21.44 -9.33 -3.21
C GLU A 57 -20.06 -8.82 -3.64
N LEU A 58 -19.99 -7.64 -4.28
CA LEU A 58 -18.71 -7.01 -4.55
C LEU A 58 -18.04 -6.64 -3.23
N ARG A 59 -16.77 -7.02 -3.11
CA ARG A 59 -15.95 -6.70 -1.95
C ARG A 59 -14.67 -6.02 -2.38
N ASP A 60 -14.13 -5.23 -1.45
CA ASP A 60 -12.77 -4.70 -1.49
C ASP A 60 -12.47 -3.88 -2.76
N ASP A 61 -11.43 -4.28 -3.51
CA ASP A 61 -10.92 -3.61 -4.70
C ASP A 61 -11.37 -4.27 -6.01
N GLN A 62 -12.32 -5.22 -5.97
CA GLN A 62 -12.75 -5.99 -7.15
C GLN A 62 -13.30 -5.09 -8.25
N PHE A 63 -14.21 -4.18 -7.89
CA PHE A 63 -14.83 -3.29 -8.87
C PHE A 63 -13.83 -2.32 -9.50
N LEU A 64 -12.81 -1.94 -8.73
CA LEU A 64 -11.74 -1.10 -9.24
C LEU A 64 -10.89 -1.82 -10.29
N LYS A 65 -10.55 -3.10 -10.06
CA LYS A 65 -9.86 -3.93 -11.06
C LYS A 65 -10.67 -4.08 -12.34
N MET A 66 -11.99 -4.23 -12.21
CA MET A 66 -12.89 -4.31 -13.35
C MET A 66 -12.88 -2.99 -14.15
N SER A 67 -12.98 -1.84 -13.46
CA SER A 67 -12.94 -0.53 -14.13
C SER A 67 -11.61 -0.26 -14.83
N LEU A 68 -10.49 -0.67 -14.24
CA LEU A 68 -9.17 -0.54 -14.87
C LEU A 68 -9.11 -1.31 -16.19
N ALA A 69 -9.56 -2.57 -16.17
CA ALA A 69 -9.60 -3.40 -17.37
C ALA A 69 -10.60 -2.88 -18.42
N GLU A 70 -11.64 -2.16 -18.00
CA GLU A 70 -12.54 -1.43 -18.91
C GLU A 70 -11.86 -0.21 -19.55
N ASP A 71 -11.12 0.57 -18.76
CA ASP A 71 -10.34 1.73 -19.24
C ASP A 71 -9.25 1.30 -20.25
N GLU A 72 -8.66 0.11 -20.06
CA GLU A 72 -7.70 -0.52 -20.99
C GLU A 72 -8.36 -1.14 -22.24
N ALA A 73 -9.70 -1.05 -22.34
CA ALA A 73 -10.56 -1.63 -23.37
C ALA A 73 -10.44 -3.16 -23.50
N LEU A 74 -10.11 -3.86 -22.41
CA LEU A 74 -10.05 -5.32 -22.38
C LEU A 74 -11.44 -5.94 -22.17
N LEU A 75 -12.31 -5.26 -21.44
CA LEU A 75 -13.65 -5.73 -21.13
C LEU A 75 -14.69 -4.61 -21.18
N THR A 76 -15.97 -5.00 -21.17
CA THR A 76 -17.11 -4.09 -21.07
C THR A 76 -17.96 -4.51 -19.87
N ILE A 77 -18.33 -3.53 -19.05
CA ILE A 77 -19.14 -3.74 -17.84
C ILE A 77 -20.57 -3.29 -18.11
N ASP A 78 -21.49 -4.23 -18.03
CA ASP A 78 -22.94 -4.00 -18.12
C ASP A 78 -23.58 -4.22 -16.75
N ILE A 79 -24.31 -3.23 -16.26
CA ILE A 79 -25.09 -3.36 -15.02
C ILE A 79 -26.57 -3.45 -15.38
N SER A 80 -27.22 -4.56 -15.01
CA SER A 80 -28.65 -4.79 -15.25
C SER A 80 -29.37 -5.19 -13.96
N ILE A 81 -30.66 -4.85 -13.86
CA ILE A 81 -31.51 -5.33 -12.76
C ILE A 81 -31.83 -6.81 -12.96
N ASP A 82 -32.28 -7.15 -14.17
CA ASP A 82 -32.73 -8.49 -14.51
C ASP A 82 -31.56 -9.40 -14.88
N MET A 83 -31.79 -10.71 -14.73
CA MET A 83 -30.84 -11.74 -15.15
C MET A 83 -30.69 -11.72 -16.67
N LYS A 84 -29.46 -11.56 -17.18
CA LYS A 84 -29.17 -11.72 -18.60
C LYS A 84 -28.83 -13.19 -18.90
N GLY A 85 -29.44 -13.78 -19.92
CA GLY A 85 -29.08 -15.09 -20.47
C GLY A 85 -29.56 -16.31 -19.65
N VAL A 86 -30.65 -16.17 -18.89
CA VAL A 86 -31.36 -17.30 -18.28
C VAL A 86 -32.65 -17.49 -19.05
N GLU A 87 -32.72 -18.54 -19.88
CA GLU A 87 -33.96 -18.98 -20.52
C GLU A 87 -34.61 -20.04 -19.62
N GLY A 88 -35.84 -19.80 -19.14
CA GLY A 88 -36.57 -20.73 -18.25
C GLY A 88 -37.04 -20.11 -16.92
N TYR A 89 -37.32 -20.96 -15.93
CA TYR A 89 -37.88 -20.58 -14.62
C TYR A 89 -37.14 -19.40 -13.98
N GLY A 90 -37.78 -18.23 -13.98
CA GLY A 90 -37.22 -16.97 -13.48
C GLY A 90 -37.18 -15.83 -14.52
N SER A 91 -37.38 -16.10 -15.82
CA SER A 91 -37.49 -15.05 -16.85
C SER A 91 -38.75 -14.21 -16.73
N ASP A 92 -39.81 -14.74 -16.11
CA ASP A 92 -41.12 -14.09 -16.05
C ASP A 92 -41.22 -13.07 -14.91
N GLN A 93 -40.24 -13.03 -13.99
CA GLN A 93 -40.16 -12.06 -12.89
C GLN A 93 -39.15 -10.95 -13.23
N THR A 94 -39.29 -10.34 -14.40
CA THR A 94 -38.55 -9.11 -14.69
C THR A 94 -39.14 -7.97 -13.88
N TYR A 95 -38.29 -7.04 -13.48
CA TYR A 95 -38.74 -5.81 -12.84
C TYR A 95 -39.67 -4.99 -13.75
N PHE A 96 -39.56 -5.16 -15.07
CA PHE A 96 -40.48 -4.59 -16.05
C PHE A 96 -41.92 -5.11 -15.88
N GLU A 97 -42.11 -6.43 -15.75
CA GLU A 97 -43.45 -7.02 -15.56
C GLU A 97 -44.07 -6.61 -14.22
N GLU A 98 -43.26 -6.44 -13.16
CA GLU A 98 -43.72 -5.88 -11.88
C GLU A 98 -44.24 -4.45 -12.04
N ILE A 99 -43.50 -3.56 -12.73
CA ILE A 99 -43.93 -2.16 -12.93
C ILE A 99 -45.19 -2.08 -13.80
N LYS A 100 -45.25 -2.91 -14.85
CA LYS A 100 -46.34 -2.91 -15.82
C LYS A 100 -47.69 -3.12 -15.14
N GLN A 101 -47.76 -3.94 -14.09
CA GLN A 101 -48.98 -4.19 -13.33
C GLN A 101 -49.59 -2.90 -12.72
N PHE A 102 -48.76 -1.95 -12.26
CA PHE A 102 -49.26 -0.69 -11.68
C PHE A 102 -49.94 0.25 -12.69
N TYR A 103 -49.65 0.06 -13.99
CA TYR A 103 -50.19 0.89 -15.05
C TYR A 103 -51.15 0.13 -15.98
N TYR A 104 -51.40 -1.14 -15.67
CA TYR A 104 -52.35 -2.01 -16.36
C TYR A 104 -53.78 -1.75 -15.87
N ARG A 105 -54.76 -1.82 -16.77
CA ARG A 105 -56.18 -1.84 -16.40
C ARG A 105 -56.81 -3.14 -16.87
N ASP A 106 -57.48 -3.82 -15.94
CA ASP A 106 -58.09 -5.13 -16.17
C ASP A 106 -59.50 -5.01 -16.74
N GLU A 107 -59.58 -4.68 -18.03
CA GLU A 107 -60.83 -4.65 -18.78
C GLU A 107 -60.61 -5.24 -20.18
N PHE A 108 -61.57 -6.04 -20.64
CA PHE A 108 -61.47 -6.80 -21.89
C PHE A 108 -61.93 -6.03 -23.15
N SER A 109 -62.32 -4.76 -23.00
CA SER A 109 -62.68 -3.93 -24.15
C SER A 109 -61.50 -3.74 -25.09
N HIS A 110 -61.73 -3.85 -26.41
CA HIS A 110 -60.70 -3.66 -27.43
C HIS A 110 -59.95 -2.33 -27.27
N GLN A 111 -60.68 -1.25 -26.95
CA GLN A 111 -60.09 0.07 -26.73
C GLN A 111 -59.14 0.06 -25.51
N VAL A 112 -59.49 -0.66 -24.45
CA VAL A 112 -58.66 -0.74 -23.23
C VAL A 112 -57.40 -1.55 -23.50
N GLN A 113 -57.48 -2.61 -24.31
CA GLN A 113 -56.33 -3.39 -24.74
C GLN A 113 -55.34 -2.56 -25.57
N GLU A 114 -55.84 -1.74 -26.50
CA GLU A 114 -54.99 -0.81 -27.27
C GLU A 114 -54.31 0.22 -26.38
N TRP A 115 -55.03 0.78 -25.40
CA TRP A 115 -54.45 1.69 -24.41
C TRP A 115 -53.42 0.99 -23.52
N ASN A 116 -53.68 -0.24 -23.07
CA ASN A 116 -52.73 -1.04 -22.29
C ASN A 116 -51.43 -1.29 -23.09
N ARG A 117 -51.54 -1.53 -24.41
CA ARG A 117 -50.39 -1.66 -25.31
C ARG A 117 -49.56 -0.37 -25.35
N GLN A 118 -50.20 0.79 -25.53
CA GLN A 118 -49.49 2.08 -25.54
C GLN A 118 -48.83 2.41 -24.20
N ARG A 119 -49.52 2.12 -23.09
CA ARG A 119 -49.01 2.30 -21.73
C ARG A 119 -47.77 1.43 -21.48
N THR A 120 -47.80 0.18 -21.92
CA THR A 120 -46.66 -0.76 -21.82
C THR A 120 -45.46 -0.24 -22.61
N MET A 121 -45.66 0.18 -23.87
CA MET A 121 -44.59 0.74 -24.70
C MET A 121 -44.00 2.02 -24.10
N ALA A 122 -44.83 2.86 -23.47
CA ALA A 122 -44.37 4.08 -22.80
C ALA A 122 -43.47 3.76 -21.59
N ILE A 123 -43.85 2.76 -20.77
CA ILE A 123 -43.05 2.29 -19.62
C ILE A 123 -41.74 1.69 -20.11
N GLU A 124 -41.78 0.79 -21.10
CA GLU A 124 -40.59 0.13 -21.63
C GLU A 124 -39.57 1.14 -22.12
N ARG A 125 -40.04 2.12 -22.89
CA ARG A 125 -39.21 3.22 -23.38
C ARG A 125 -38.65 4.07 -22.23
N SER A 126 -39.46 4.35 -21.20
CA SER A 126 -39.03 5.14 -20.03
C SER A 126 -37.90 4.45 -19.26
N LEU A 127 -38.00 3.13 -19.08
CA LEU A 127 -37.05 2.32 -18.33
C LEU A 127 -35.76 2.12 -19.11
N ASN A 128 -35.86 1.57 -20.32
CA ASN A 128 -34.70 1.16 -21.12
C ASN A 128 -33.89 2.34 -21.66
N GLN A 129 -34.55 3.40 -22.14
CA GLN A 129 -33.83 4.52 -22.80
C GLN A 129 -33.33 5.57 -21.81
N PHE A 130 -33.98 5.73 -20.65
CA PHE A 130 -33.68 6.83 -19.73
C PHE A 130 -33.27 6.33 -18.35
N LEU A 131 -34.16 5.62 -17.67
CA LEU A 131 -33.98 5.34 -16.25
C LEU A 131 -32.84 4.34 -15.98
N TYR A 132 -32.81 3.18 -16.65
CA TYR A 132 -31.75 2.18 -16.45
C TYR A 132 -30.37 2.71 -16.82
N VAL A 133 -30.25 3.46 -17.92
CA VAL A 133 -28.98 4.08 -18.34
C VAL A 133 -28.46 5.03 -17.27
N GLN A 134 -29.34 5.87 -16.72
CA GLN A 134 -28.97 6.81 -15.65
C GLN A 134 -28.62 6.09 -14.34
N MET A 135 -29.43 5.11 -13.91
CA MET A 135 -29.19 4.36 -12.68
C MET A 135 -27.94 3.51 -12.75
N ALA A 136 -27.65 2.88 -13.89
CA ALA A 136 -26.41 2.14 -14.11
C ALA A 136 -25.18 3.06 -14.00
N LYS A 137 -25.23 4.25 -14.63
CA LYS A 137 -24.14 5.23 -14.53
C LYS A 137 -23.95 5.75 -13.11
N GLU A 138 -25.05 6.06 -12.41
CA GLU A 138 -25.03 6.51 -11.02
C GLU A 138 -24.43 5.43 -10.10
N LEU A 139 -24.88 4.18 -10.24
CA LEU A 139 -24.38 3.05 -9.45
C LEU A 139 -22.91 2.77 -9.75
N LYS A 140 -22.49 2.78 -11.02
CA LYS A 140 -21.09 2.61 -11.41
C LYS A 140 -20.20 3.66 -10.73
N ASN A 141 -20.61 4.93 -10.72
CA ASN A 141 -19.86 5.99 -10.03
C ASN A 141 -19.81 5.77 -8.52
N LYS A 142 -20.91 5.37 -7.90
CA LYS A 142 -20.96 5.06 -6.46
C LYS A 142 -19.99 3.91 -6.10
N LEU A 143 -20.04 2.81 -6.84
CA LEU A 143 -19.16 1.65 -6.63
C LEU A 143 -17.68 2.00 -6.85
N LEU A 144 -17.38 2.87 -7.82
CA LEU A 144 -16.03 3.39 -8.02
C LEU A 144 -15.55 4.14 -6.77
N VAL A 145 -16.35 5.05 -6.24
CA VAL A 145 -16.00 5.83 -5.03
C VAL A 145 -15.78 4.91 -3.83
N GLU A 146 -16.67 3.95 -3.60
CA GLU A 146 -16.56 2.99 -2.49
C GLU A 146 -15.29 2.13 -2.59
N ALA A 147 -14.98 1.59 -3.78
CA ALA A 147 -13.78 0.81 -4.00
C ALA A 147 -12.50 1.65 -3.80
N LYS A 148 -12.51 2.92 -4.23
CA LYS A 148 -11.41 3.87 -4.00
C LYS A 148 -11.20 4.14 -2.51
N GLU A 149 -12.29 4.39 -1.78
CA GLU A 149 -12.22 4.60 -0.33
C GLU A 149 -11.69 3.37 0.42
N TYR A 150 -12.06 2.17 -0.04
CA TYR A 150 -11.52 0.93 0.50
C TYR A 150 -10.01 0.86 0.33
N VAL A 151 -9.49 1.07 -0.89
CA VAL A 151 -8.04 1.04 -1.17
C VAL A 151 -7.31 2.06 -0.29
N LEU A 152 -7.87 3.27 -0.13
CA LEU A 152 -7.30 4.28 0.76
C LEU A 152 -7.27 3.84 2.23
N LYS A 153 -8.33 3.18 2.72
CA LYS A 153 -8.37 2.61 4.07
C LYS A 153 -7.32 1.49 4.22
N ALA A 154 -7.12 0.66 3.21
CA ALA A 154 -6.09 -0.39 3.20
C ALA A 154 -4.67 0.19 3.23
N CYS A 155 -4.36 1.16 2.37
CA CYS A 155 -3.08 1.89 2.39
C CYS A 155 -2.82 2.55 3.75
N SER A 156 -3.84 3.23 4.30
CA SER A 156 -3.74 3.88 5.61
C SER A 156 -3.46 2.88 6.74
N ARG A 157 -4.08 1.70 6.69
CA ARG A 157 -3.85 0.62 7.67
C ARG A 157 -2.43 0.07 7.58
N LYS A 158 -1.91 -0.18 6.37
CA LYS A 158 -0.53 -0.65 6.18
C LYS A 158 0.48 0.37 6.67
N LEU A 159 0.31 1.64 6.31
CA LEU A 159 1.16 2.73 6.79
C LEU A 159 1.07 2.88 8.32
N TYR A 160 -0.12 2.80 8.89
CA TYR A 160 -0.29 2.85 10.34
C TYR A 160 0.44 1.70 11.04
N ASN A 161 0.40 0.48 10.49
CA ASN A 161 1.12 -0.66 11.06
C ASN A 161 2.64 -0.44 11.02
N TRP A 162 3.17 0.18 9.97
CA TRP A 162 4.60 0.54 9.89
C TRP A 162 4.98 1.63 10.89
N LEU A 163 4.13 2.65 11.08
CA LEU A 163 4.35 3.74 12.04
C LEU A 163 4.15 3.33 13.50
N LYS A 164 3.35 2.30 13.75
CA LYS A 164 3.05 1.79 15.10
C LYS A 164 4.24 1.04 15.72
N VAL A 165 5.21 0.61 14.91
CA VAL A 165 6.40 -0.10 15.39
C VAL A 165 7.11 0.77 16.44
N ALA A 166 7.38 0.17 17.60
CA ALA A 166 8.11 0.83 18.67
C ALA A 166 9.60 0.93 18.31
N ALA A 167 10.30 1.88 18.93
CA ALA A 167 11.75 1.90 18.91
C ALA A 167 12.28 0.55 19.37
N TYR A 168 13.36 0.07 18.74
CA TYR A 168 14.03 -1.15 19.18
C TYR A 168 14.42 -1.02 20.66
N ARG A 169 14.39 -2.13 21.40
CA ARG A 169 14.88 -2.19 22.77
C ARG A 169 15.80 -3.40 22.87
N PRO A 170 17.08 -3.23 23.25
CA PRO A 170 17.96 -4.36 23.45
C PRO A 170 17.45 -5.20 24.63
N ASP A 171 17.46 -6.53 24.48
CA ASP A 171 16.92 -7.50 25.46
C ASP A 171 17.64 -7.47 26.83
N GLN A 172 18.77 -6.77 26.95
CA GLN A 172 19.60 -6.77 28.17
C GLN A 172 19.14 -5.80 29.28
N GLN A 173 18.00 -5.12 29.14
CA GLN A 173 17.45 -4.25 30.21
C GLN A 173 16.40 -4.95 31.10
N VAL A 174 16.44 -6.27 31.27
CA VAL A 174 15.42 -6.99 32.07
C VAL A 174 15.92 -7.51 33.43
N GLU A 175 17.21 -7.50 33.78
CA GLU A 175 17.63 -8.10 35.07
C GLU A 175 18.79 -7.44 35.84
N GLU A 176 18.93 -6.11 35.87
CA GLU A 176 19.74 -5.50 36.95
C GLU A 176 18.99 -4.34 37.62
N ASP A 177 18.81 -4.51 38.92
CA ASP A 177 18.09 -3.69 39.88
C ASP A 177 18.32 -2.18 39.73
N ASP A 178 17.23 -1.45 39.96
CA ASP A 178 17.03 0.00 39.85
C ASP A 178 17.98 0.91 40.68
N ASP A 179 19.05 0.40 41.31
CA ASP A 179 19.72 1.18 42.37
C ASP A 179 21.20 1.54 42.18
N PHE A 180 21.97 0.98 41.24
CA PHE A 180 23.39 1.35 41.11
C PHE A 180 23.99 1.06 39.72
N MET A 181 23.85 1.93 38.70
CA MET A 181 24.83 1.98 37.59
C MET A 181 24.80 3.30 36.76
N ASP A 182 25.86 4.08 36.95
CA ASP A 182 26.58 4.98 36.02
C ASP A 182 25.79 5.89 35.04
N GLU A 183 25.86 7.21 35.32
CA GLU A 183 25.32 8.34 34.54
C GLU A 183 25.88 8.48 33.10
N ASN A 184 26.72 7.54 32.63
CA ASN A 184 27.39 7.54 31.33
C ASN A 184 26.76 6.64 30.26
N GLN A 185 25.68 5.90 30.54
CA GLN A 185 24.86 5.28 29.48
C GLN A 185 23.95 6.32 28.83
N GLY A 186 24.58 7.18 28.02
CA GLY A 186 23.92 8.26 27.30
C GLY A 186 22.66 7.83 26.57
N LYS A 187 21.56 8.52 26.90
CA LYS A 187 20.30 8.69 26.17
C LYS A 187 20.32 8.14 24.72
N GLY A 188 19.76 6.96 24.52
CA GLY A 188 19.42 6.43 23.20
C GLY A 188 20.31 5.28 22.68
N ILE A 189 19.84 4.62 21.64
CA ILE A 189 20.42 3.36 21.15
C ILE A 189 21.38 3.66 20.00
N ARG A 190 22.66 3.31 20.16
CA ARG A 190 23.62 3.29 19.05
C ARG A 190 23.31 2.16 18.07
N VAL A 191 23.11 2.51 16.81
CA VAL A 191 22.71 1.57 15.74
C VAL A 191 23.73 1.59 14.62
N LEU A 192 24.16 0.41 14.17
CA LEU A 192 24.99 0.26 12.97
C LEU A 192 24.11 -0.21 11.81
N GLY A 193 23.85 0.67 10.84
CA GLY A 193 23.14 0.31 9.62
C GLY A 193 24.09 -0.21 8.55
N ILE A 194 23.74 -1.31 7.91
CA ILE A 194 24.49 -1.94 6.81
C ILE A 194 23.60 -1.94 5.57
N ALA A 195 24.04 -1.22 4.55
CA ALA A 195 23.44 -1.23 3.22
C ALA A 195 24.39 -1.85 2.21
N PHE A 196 23.83 -2.66 1.32
CA PHE A 196 24.55 -3.30 0.24
C PHE A 196 23.71 -3.24 -1.02
N SER A 197 24.37 -3.38 -2.17
CA SER A 197 23.69 -3.50 -3.46
C SER A 197 23.70 -4.95 -3.91
N SER A 198 22.74 -5.29 -4.77
CA SER A 198 22.67 -6.59 -5.45
C SER A 198 23.89 -6.87 -6.35
N ALA A 199 24.59 -5.83 -6.79
CA ALA A 199 25.80 -5.97 -7.59
C ALA A 199 26.98 -6.40 -6.71
N ARG A 200 27.59 -7.55 -7.02
CA ARG A 200 28.70 -8.13 -6.23
C ARG A 200 30.00 -7.31 -6.24
N ASP A 201 30.13 -6.39 -7.19
CA ASP A 201 31.28 -5.49 -7.32
C ASP A 201 31.09 -4.18 -6.52
N HIS A 202 29.89 -3.94 -6.00
CA HIS A 202 29.62 -2.76 -5.19
C HIS A 202 30.02 -3.02 -3.73
N PRO A 203 30.75 -2.08 -3.10
CA PRO A 203 31.12 -2.17 -1.71
C PRO A 203 29.89 -2.09 -0.80
N VAL A 204 29.95 -2.81 0.32
CA VAL A 204 29.00 -2.67 1.42
C VAL A 204 29.36 -1.43 2.22
N PHE A 205 28.36 -0.61 2.55
CA PHE A 205 28.54 0.57 3.39
C PHE A 205 27.86 0.35 4.73
N CYS A 206 28.58 0.68 5.80
CA CYS A 206 28.05 0.69 7.15
C CYS A 206 28.05 2.13 7.68
N ALA A 207 26.97 2.54 8.34
CA ALA A 207 26.85 3.83 9.00
C ALA A 207 26.50 3.62 10.47
N LEU A 208 27.28 4.19 11.37
CA LEU A 208 27.03 4.19 12.80
C LEU A 208 26.28 5.46 13.18
N VAL A 209 25.15 5.27 13.87
CA VAL A 209 24.30 6.35 14.34
C VAL A 209 24.25 6.34 15.87
N ASN A 210 24.45 7.51 16.49
CA ASN A 210 24.38 7.69 17.94
C ASN A 210 22.92 7.67 18.46
N GLY A 211 22.73 7.74 19.78
CA GLY A 211 21.39 7.74 20.39
C GLY A 211 20.48 8.91 20.00
N GLU A 212 21.06 9.98 19.42
CA GLU A 212 20.35 11.19 18.97
C GLU A 212 19.98 11.16 17.49
N GLY A 213 20.43 10.14 16.73
CA GLY A 213 20.16 10.01 15.30
C GLY A 213 21.21 10.66 14.39
N GLU A 214 22.34 11.10 14.93
CA GLU A 214 23.46 11.66 14.18
C GLU A 214 24.47 10.57 13.78
N VAL A 215 25.07 10.74 12.61
CA VAL A 215 26.06 9.80 12.07
C VAL A 215 27.41 10.10 12.71
N THR A 216 27.98 9.14 13.44
CA THR A 216 29.30 9.32 14.07
C THR A 216 30.43 8.85 13.16
N ASP A 217 30.28 7.67 12.55
CA ASP A 217 31.30 7.05 11.73
C ASP A 217 30.68 6.23 10.62
N PHE A 218 31.46 5.97 9.56
CA PHE A 218 31.10 5.07 8.50
C PHE A 218 32.24 4.10 8.18
N LEU A 219 31.89 2.96 7.61
CA LEU A 219 32.83 1.93 7.18
C LEU A 219 32.47 1.47 5.77
N ARG A 220 33.50 1.26 4.94
CA ARG A 220 33.37 0.72 3.59
C ARG A 220 34.02 -0.66 3.55
N LEU A 221 33.26 -1.68 3.14
CA LEU A 221 33.71 -3.07 3.03
C LEU A 221 33.55 -3.55 1.58
N PRO A 222 34.62 -3.53 0.76
CA PRO A 222 34.50 -3.79 -0.68
C PRO A 222 34.15 -5.23 -1.08
N HIS A 223 34.53 -6.23 -0.29
CA HIS A 223 34.45 -7.65 -0.65
C HIS A 223 33.53 -8.46 0.28
N PHE A 224 32.79 -7.79 1.18
CA PHE A 224 31.96 -8.45 2.19
C PHE A 224 30.82 -9.31 1.58
N THR A 225 30.28 -8.90 0.44
CA THR A 225 29.23 -9.62 -0.33
C THR A 225 29.73 -10.91 -0.96
N LYS A 226 31.05 -11.15 -1.05
CA LYS A 226 31.59 -12.38 -1.62
C LYS A 226 31.29 -13.59 -0.73
N ARG A 227 31.29 -14.80 -1.29
CA ARG A 227 31.08 -16.01 -0.49
C ARG A 227 32.32 -16.33 0.33
N ARG A 228 32.13 -16.76 1.59
CA ARG A 228 33.23 -17.17 2.47
C ARG A 228 34.01 -18.38 1.92
N ASN A 229 33.32 -19.30 1.25
CA ASN A 229 33.90 -20.47 0.59
C ASN A 229 34.01 -20.26 -0.93
N ALA A 230 34.41 -19.06 -1.37
CA ALA A 230 34.69 -18.83 -2.78
C ALA A 230 35.83 -19.75 -3.23
N TRP A 231 35.72 -20.30 -4.45
CA TRP A 231 36.76 -21.16 -5.05
C TRP A 231 38.09 -20.43 -5.22
N ARG A 232 38.05 -19.10 -5.37
CA ARG A 232 39.20 -18.25 -5.61
C ARG A 232 39.79 -17.78 -4.28
N GLU A 233 41.03 -18.19 -4.00
CA GLU A 233 41.74 -17.94 -2.74
C GLU A 233 41.88 -16.44 -2.43
N GLU A 234 42.21 -15.62 -3.43
CA GLU A 234 42.33 -14.17 -3.31
C GLU A 234 41.04 -13.49 -2.80
N GLU A 235 39.86 -14.00 -3.19
CA GLU A 235 38.58 -13.45 -2.73
C GLU A 235 38.27 -13.81 -1.28
N ARG A 236 38.74 -14.99 -0.86
CA ARG A 236 38.57 -15.49 0.50
C ARG A 236 39.43 -14.67 1.47
N GLU A 237 40.67 -14.38 1.11
CA GLU A 237 41.56 -13.54 1.91
C GLU A 237 41.02 -12.12 2.04
N LYS A 238 40.59 -11.51 0.92
CA LYS A 238 39.99 -10.16 0.93
C LYS A 238 38.73 -10.08 1.80
N LYS A 239 37.87 -11.10 1.77
CA LYS A 239 36.71 -11.15 2.66
C LYS A 239 37.11 -11.33 4.13
N ALA A 240 38.13 -12.13 4.42
CA ALA A 240 38.63 -12.29 5.78
C ALA A 240 39.18 -10.97 6.36
N GLN A 241 39.84 -10.17 5.53
CA GLN A 241 40.28 -8.81 5.90
C GLN A 241 39.10 -7.89 6.21
N ASP A 242 38.02 -7.94 5.41
CA ASP A 242 36.80 -7.15 5.66
C ASP A 242 36.09 -7.58 6.96
N ILE A 243 36.05 -8.89 7.24
CA ILE A 243 35.51 -9.43 8.50
C ILE A 243 36.33 -8.92 9.69
N GLU A 244 37.66 -8.95 9.60
CA GLU A 244 38.54 -8.45 10.66
C GLU A 244 38.40 -6.93 10.87
N THR A 245 38.20 -6.19 9.78
CA THR A 245 37.94 -4.74 9.83
C THR A 245 36.60 -4.46 10.52
N LEU A 246 35.57 -5.24 10.21
CA LEU A 246 34.27 -5.14 10.88
C LEU A 246 34.38 -5.49 12.37
N LYS A 247 35.13 -6.52 12.75
CA LYS A 247 35.40 -6.88 14.15
C LYS A 247 36.03 -5.72 14.92
N LYS A 248 37.10 -5.12 14.37
CA LYS A 248 37.76 -3.95 14.98
C LYS A 248 36.80 -2.77 15.13
N PHE A 249 35.93 -2.55 14.13
CA PHE A 249 34.93 -1.49 14.18
C PHE A 249 33.88 -1.73 15.28
N LEU A 250 33.37 -2.96 15.41
CA LEU A 250 32.43 -3.34 16.47
C LEU A 250 33.04 -3.21 17.87
N LEU A 251 34.32 -3.58 18.05
CA LEU A 251 35.04 -3.45 19.32
C LEU A 251 35.25 -1.98 19.73
N ASN A 252 35.61 -1.13 18.78
CA ASN A 252 35.90 0.29 19.05
C ASN A 252 34.64 1.10 19.35
N LYS A 253 33.53 0.82 18.63
CA LYS A 253 32.32 1.66 18.65
C LYS A 253 31.16 1.08 19.45
N LYS A 254 31.18 -0.22 19.74
CA LYS A 254 30.21 -0.96 20.57
C LYS A 254 28.75 -0.58 20.25
N PRO A 255 28.23 -0.83 19.04
CA PRO A 255 26.81 -0.60 18.74
C PRO A 255 25.94 -1.58 19.54
N HIS A 256 24.71 -1.18 19.89
CA HIS A 256 23.77 -2.06 20.60
C HIS A 256 23.00 -2.97 19.63
N VAL A 257 22.81 -2.52 18.39
CA VAL A 257 22.10 -3.26 17.35
C VAL A 257 22.74 -2.99 15.99
N VAL A 258 22.84 -4.03 15.17
CA VAL A 258 23.24 -3.97 13.77
C VAL A 258 22.02 -4.25 12.90
N THR A 259 21.78 -3.40 11.93
CA THR A 259 20.62 -3.46 11.05
C THR A 259 21.08 -3.69 9.62
N ILE A 260 20.47 -4.63 8.92
CA ILE A 260 20.86 -5.01 7.56
C ILE A 260 19.68 -4.77 6.61
N ALA A 261 19.96 -4.20 5.44
CA ALA A 261 18.96 -3.98 4.41
C ALA A 261 18.37 -5.30 3.87
N GLY A 262 17.05 -5.47 3.96
CA GLY A 262 16.35 -6.60 3.34
C GLY A 262 16.05 -6.34 1.86
N GLU A 263 17.00 -6.67 0.97
CA GLU A 263 16.78 -6.62 -0.49
C GLU A 263 16.62 -8.01 -1.10
N ASN A 264 17.68 -8.83 -1.05
CA ASN A 264 17.78 -10.12 -1.72
C ASN A 264 18.13 -11.25 -0.76
N ARG A 265 18.19 -12.49 -1.26
CA ARG A 265 18.68 -13.65 -0.49
C ARG A 265 20.10 -13.46 0.05
N ASP A 266 20.93 -12.66 -0.62
CA ASP A 266 22.27 -12.30 -0.14
C ASP A 266 22.22 -11.56 1.22
N ALA A 267 21.12 -10.85 1.54
CA ALA A 267 20.91 -10.23 2.85
C ALA A 267 20.95 -11.26 3.99
N GLN A 268 20.36 -12.44 3.76
CA GLN A 268 20.33 -13.50 4.76
C GLN A 268 21.74 -14.07 5.00
N MET A 269 22.54 -14.20 3.94
CA MET A 269 23.93 -14.63 4.08
C MET A 269 24.76 -13.61 4.86
N LEU A 270 24.58 -12.31 4.57
CA LEU A 270 25.22 -11.23 5.32
C LEU A 270 24.79 -11.21 6.78
N MET A 271 23.50 -11.42 7.06
CA MET A 271 22.98 -11.52 8.42
C MET A 271 23.61 -12.69 9.17
N GLU A 272 23.72 -13.86 8.56
CA GLU A 272 24.39 -15.02 9.17
C GLU A 272 25.87 -14.75 9.44
N ASP A 273 26.58 -14.13 8.50
CA ASP A 273 27.99 -13.77 8.66
C ASP A 273 28.17 -12.76 9.82
N VAL A 274 27.34 -11.72 9.89
CA VAL A 274 27.37 -10.74 11.00
C VAL A 274 27.01 -11.38 12.33
N LYS A 275 25.98 -12.25 12.38
CA LYS A 275 25.61 -12.98 13.61
C LYS A 275 26.75 -13.87 14.10
N ARG A 276 27.48 -14.53 13.21
CA ARG A 276 28.68 -15.31 13.57
C ARG A 276 29.79 -14.42 14.14
N ILE A 277 30.05 -13.26 13.51
CA ILE A 277 31.05 -12.30 13.99
C ILE A 277 30.68 -11.81 15.39
N VAL A 278 29.42 -11.44 15.62
CA VAL A 278 28.93 -11.01 16.94
C VAL A 278 29.08 -12.14 17.96
N HIS A 279 28.72 -13.37 17.61
CA HIS A 279 28.85 -14.51 18.52
C HIS A 279 30.31 -14.83 18.88
N GLU A 280 31.24 -14.71 17.92
CA GLU A 280 32.68 -14.85 18.18
C GLU A 280 33.21 -13.75 19.13
N LEU A 281 32.67 -12.53 19.04
CA LEU A 281 33.05 -11.42 19.93
C LEU A 281 32.42 -11.55 21.34
N ASP A 282 31.22 -12.12 21.42
CA ASP A 282 30.50 -12.40 22.67
C ASP A 282 31.19 -13.50 23.49
N GLN A 283 31.60 -14.60 22.85
CA GLN A 283 32.40 -15.67 23.49
C GLN A 283 33.73 -15.17 24.03
N GLY A 284 34.31 -14.12 23.43
CA GLY A 284 35.52 -13.47 23.92
C GLY A 284 35.31 -12.60 25.17
N GLN A 285 34.09 -12.47 25.69
CA GLN A 285 33.68 -11.56 26.78
C GLN A 285 34.05 -10.08 26.54
N GLN A 286 34.18 -9.65 25.29
CA GLN A 286 34.63 -8.29 24.97
C GLN A 286 33.47 -7.30 24.75
N LEU A 287 32.23 -7.77 24.58
CA LEU A 287 31.06 -6.95 24.23
C LEU A 287 29.77 -7.44 24.92
N SER A 288 28.83 -6.52 25.12
CA SER A 288 27.42 -6.83 25.40
C SER A 288 26.77 -7.48 24.17
N SER A 289 25.70 -8.27 24.37
CA SER A 289 25.03 -8.98 23.27
C SER A 289 24.44 -7.99 22.27
N ILE A 290 24.99 -7.96 21.05
CA ILE A 290 24.55 -7.08 19.97
C ILE A 290 23.43 -7.75 19.18
N GLY A 291 22.26 -7.12 19.10
CA GLY A 291 21.16 -7.61 18.27
C GLY A 291 21.48 -7.45 16.77
N VAL A 292 21.12 -8.43 15.95
CA VAL A 292 21.28 -8.35 14.48
C VAL A 292 19.92 -8.54 13.81
N GLU A 293 19.39 -7.46 13.25
CA GLU A 293 18.04 -7.39 12.70
C GLU A 293 18.03 -7.10 11.19
N LEU A 294 17.11 -7.77 10.49
CA LEU A 294 16.86 -7.51 9.08
C LEU A 294 15.72 -6.49 8.96
N VAL A 295 15.98 -5.39 8.26
CA VAL A 295 15.03 -4.26 8.18
C VAL A 295 14.58 -4.08 6.74
N ASP A 296 13.29 -3.85 6.58
CA ASP A 296 12.71 -3.49 5.29
C ASP A 296 13.40 -2.24 4.71
N ASN A 297 13.66 -2.28 3.40
CA ASN A 297 14.52 -1.32 2.74
C ASN A 297 13.75 -0.29 1.88
N GLU A 298 12.43 -0.44 1.70
CA GLU A 298 11.65 0.44 0.81
C GLU A 298 11.80 1.92 1.16
N LEU A 299 11.76 2.26 2.45
CA LEU A 299 11.91 3.63 2.93
C LEU A 299 13.33 4.17 2.71
N ALA A 300 14.35 3.35 2.95
CA ALA A 300 15.74 3.75 2.84
C ALA A 300 16.16 3.99 1.37
N ILE A 301 15.59 3.23 0.43
CA ILE A 301 15.72 3.47 -1.02
C ILE A 301 15.10 4.82 -1.42
N LEU A 302 13.97 5.20 -0.83
CA LEU A 302 13.39 6.52 -1.08
C LEU A 302 14.26 7.62 -0.46
N TYR A 303 14.72 7.43 0.77
CA TYR A 303 15.56 8.41 1.45
C TYR A 303 16.85 8.65 0.67
N MET A 304 17.56 7.61 0.22
CA MET A 304 18.83 7.78 -0.52
C MET A 304 18.71 8.58 -1.82
N ASN A 305 17.53 8.61 -2.44
CA ASN A 305 17.27 9.36 -3.67
C ASN A 305 16.57 10.71 -3.41
N SER A 306 16.25 11.00 -2.15
CA SER A 306 15.60 12.25 -1.78
C SER A 306 16.59 13.41 -1.80
N LYS A 307 16.12 14.59 -2.24
CA LYS A 307 16.88 15.85 -2.15
C LYS A 307 17.27 16.18 -0.71
N LYS A 308 16.46 15.74 0.26
CA LYS A 308 16.77 15.93 1.68
C LYS A 308 18.08 15.23 2.05
N SER A 309 18.23 13.95 1.67
CA SER A 309 19.44 13.20 1.97
C SER A 309 20.67 13.78 1.25
N GLU A 310 20.50 14.31 0.03
CA GLU A 310 21.56 14.99 -0.71
C GLU A 310 22.01 16.27 0.00
N ASN A 311 21.06 17.02 0.56
CA ASN A 311 21.36 18.24 1.29
C ASN A 311 22.02 17.97 2.65
N GLU A 312 21.58 16.92 3.35
CA GLU A 312 22.11 16.51 4.65
C GLU A 312 23.51 15.88 4.53
N PHE A 313 23.74 15.07 3.48
CA PHE A 313 24.97 14.33 3.28
C PHE A 313 25.47 14.44 1.82
N ARG A 314 25.96 15.63 1.45
CA ARG A 314 26.43 15.94 0.09
C ARG A 314 27.57 15.04 -0.39
N ASP A 315 28.47 14.70 0.52
CA ASP A 315 29.68 13.92 0.20
C ASP A 315 29.45 12.41 0.29
N TYR A 316 28.26 11.98 0.73
CA TYR A 316 28.00 10.56 0.97
C TYR A 316 27.42 9.87 -0.26
N PRO A 317 27.98 8.70 -0.65
CA PRO A 317 27.40 7.91 -1.72
C PRO A 317 25.98 7.43 -1.35
N PRO A 318 25.11 7.15 -2.33
CA PRO A 318 23.71 6.76 -2.08
C PRO A 318 23.56 5.59 -1.10
N LEU A 319 24.41 4.56 -1.21
CA LEU A 319 24.38 3.40 -0.31
C LEU A 319 24.71 3.78 1.15
N LEU A 320 25.57 4.78 1.36
CA LEU A 320 25.85 5.23 2.72
C LEU A 320 24.65 6.00 3.30
N ARG A 321 23.98 6.82 2.48
CA ARG A 321 22.72 7.49 2.86
C ARG A 321 21.60 6.48 3.17
N GLN A 322 21.53 5.39 2.41
CA GLN A 322 20.63 4.27 2.67
C GLN A 322 20.92 3.62 4.04
N ALA A 323 22.19 3.36 4.35
CA ALA A 323 22.60 2.79 5.64
C ALA A 323 22.19 3.67 6.83
N VAL A 324 22.33 5.00 6.69
CA VAL A 324 21.89 5.97 7.72
C VAL A 324 20.38 5.88 7.95
N SER A 325 19.58 5.84 6.89
CA SER A 325 18.12 5.71 7.01
C SER A 325 17.69 4.41 7.68
N LEU A 326 18.35 3.28 7.38
CA LEU A 326 18.10 1.99 8.03
C LEU A 326 18.37 2.03 9.54
N ALA A 327 19.46 2.70 9.94
CA ALA A 327 19.79 2.88 11.34
C ALA A 327 18.75 3.75 12.07
N ARG A 328 18.39 4.90 11.49
CA ARG A 328 17.36 5.80 12.03
C ARG A 328 15.98 5.16 12.12
N ARG A 329 15.62 4.33 11.14
CA ARG A 329 14.34 3.58 11.13
C ARG A 329 14.19 2.66 12.34
N ILE A 330 15.28 2.05 12.83
CA ILE A 330 15.25 1.17 14.01
C ILE A 330 15.19 1.96 15.32
N GLN A 331 15.78 3.15 15.34
CA GLN A 331 15.70 4.07 16.48
C GLN A 331 14.29 4.63 16.66
N ASP A 332 13.72 5.25 15.63
CA ASP A 332 12.31 5.62 15.62
C ASP A 332 11.74 5.62 14.20
N PRO A 333 10.96 4.59 13.83
CA PRO A 333 10.30 4.54 12.52
C PRO A 333 9.45 5.80 12.27
N LEU A 334 8.79 6.33 13.30
CA LEU A 334 7.85 7.45 13.15
C LEU A 334 8.56 8.71 12.65
N ILE A 335 9.72 9.02 13.23
CA ILE A 335 10.52 10.18 12.85
C ILE A 335 11.01 9.98 11.42
N GLU A 336 11.58 8.82 11.10
CA GLU A 336 12.14 8.54 9.77
C GLU A 336 11.07 8.64 8.66
N PHE A 337 9.87 8.06 8.87
CA PHE A 337 8.77 8.22 7.92
C PHE A 337 8.29 9.68 7.79
N ALA A 338 8.32 10.46 8.89
CA ALA A 338 7.99 11.88 8.83
C ALA A 338 9.03 12.69 8.04
N GLN A 339 10.30 12.25 8.02
CA GLN A 339 11.35 12.92 7.26
C GLN A 339 11.14 12.86 5.73
N VAL A 340 10.57 11.76 5.24
CA VAL A 340 10.26 11.54 3.82
C VAL A 340 8.92 12.20 3.42
N CYS A 341 8.16 12.73 4.38
CA CYS A 341 6.96 13.51 4.12
C CYS A 341 7.28 14.98 3.76
N SER A 342 8.14 15.19 2.77
CA SER A 342 8.52 16.50 2.25
C SER A 342 7.53 17.00 1.17
N SER A 343 7.75 18.23 0.69
CA SER A 343 6.98 18.84 -0.40
C SER A 343 7.12 18.10 -1.73
N ASP A 344 8.17 17.30 -1.91
CA ASP A 344 8.44 16.54 -3.14
C ASP A 344 7.54 15.29 -3.28
N GLU A 345 6.63 15.05 -2.32
CA GLU A 345 5.65 13.94 -2.35
C GLU A 345 6.28 12.52 -2.39
N ASP A 346 7.55 12.37 -2.02
CA ASP A 346 8.32 11.09 -2.05
C ASP A 346 7.61 9.93 -1.34
N ILE A 347 6.86 10.23 -0.28
CA ILE A 347 6.05 9.24 0.46
C ILE A 347 5.03 8.51 -0.43
N LEU A 348 4.58 9.12 -1.53
CA LEU A 348 3.64 8.50 -2.49
C LEU A 348 4.30 7.38 -3.30
N CYS A 349 5.62 7.35 -3.37
CA CYS A 349 6.39 6.31 -4.06
C CYS A 349 6.49 5.01 -3.24
N LEU A 350 6.11 5.03 -1.95
CA LEU A 350 6.00 3.81 -1.14
C LEU A 350 4.93 2.88 -1.70
N LYS A 351 5.25 1.59 -1.83
CA LYS A 351 4.33 0.57 -2.33
C LYS A 351 3.40 0.08 -1.22
N LEU A 352 2.39 0.88 -0.89
CA LEU A 352 1.43 0.49 0.15
C LEU A 352 0.40 -0.51 -0.39
N HIS A 353 -0.11 -0.32 -1.60
CA HIS A 353 -1.09 -1.21 -2.23
C HIS A 353 -0.79 -1.43 -3.72
N PRO A 354 -1.01 -2.62 -4.30
CA PRO A 354 -0.74 -2.89 -5.71
C PRO A 354 -1.45 -1.93 -6.67
N LEU A 355 -2.70 -1.56 -6.35
CA LEU A 355 -3.51 -0.63 -7.15
C LEU A 355 -3.27 0.86 -6.85
N GLN A 356 -2.27 1.19 -6.02
CA GLN A 356 -1.97 2.59 -5.65
C GLN A 356 -1.50 3.42 -6.86
N VAL A 357 -0.74 2.81 -7.77
CA VAL A 357 -0.06 3.48 -8.90
C VAL A 357 -1.04 4.05 -9.93
N ASN A 358 -2.20 3.43 -10.08
CA ASN A 358 -3.22 3.87 -11.04
C ASN A 358 -4.00 5.11 -10.57
N PHE A 359 -3.66 5.66 -9.39
CA PHE A 359 -4.29 6.84 -8.82
C PHE A 359 -3.33 8.02 -8.73
N LEU A 360 -3.31 8.84 -9.78
CA LEU A 360 -2.76 10.21 -9.75
C LEU A 360 -3.51 11.15 -8.77
N TRP A 361 -4.58 10.69 -8.13
CA TRP A 361 -5.45 11.48 -7.25
C TRP A 361 -5.16 11.29 -5.76
N ALA A 362 -4.17 10.44 -5.43
CA ALA A 362 -3.59 10.37 -4.08
C ALA A 362 -3.21 11.77 -3.56
N ARG A 363 -2.86 12.71 -4.47
CA ARG A 363 -2.65 14.14 -4.20
C ARG A 363 -3.73 14.81 -3.33
N LYS A 364 -5.03 14.60 -3.58
CA LYS A 364 -6.09 15.30 -2.80
C LYS A 364 -6.50 14.57 -1.51
N ILE A 365 -6.46 13.24 -1.50
CA ILE A 365 -6.98 12.46 -0.37
C ILE A 365 -5.89 12.11 0.66
N LEU A 366 -4.63 11.90 0.25
CA LEU A 366 -3.54 11.87 1.23
C LEU A 366 -3.38 13.23 1.91
N LEU A 367 -3.53 14.36 1.22
CA LEU A 367 -3.53 15.67 1.88
C LEU A 367 -4.63 15.80 2.95
N CYS A 368 -5.82 15.24 2.70
CA CYS A 368 -6.93 15.34 3.65
C CYS A 368 -6.83 14.32 4.81
N LYS A 369 -6.30 13.11 4.57
CA LYS A 369 -6.13 12.05 5.59
C LYS A 369 -4.75 11.96 6.25
N ARG A 370 -3.73 12.69 5.78
CA ARG A 370 -2.44 12.92 6.47
C ARG A 370 -2.63 13.35 7.94
N LYS A 371 -3.81 13.89 8.27
CA LYS A 371 -4.20 14.39 9.60
C LYS A 371 -4.60 13.32 10.63
N GLN A 372 -4.91 12.07 10.27
CA GLN A 372 -5.44 11.09 11.24
C GLN A 372 -4.41 10.08 11.76
N PRO A 373 -3.77 9.23 10.93
CA PRO A 373 -2.92 8.16 11.46
C PRO A 373 -1.62 8.71 12.06
N VAL A 374 -0.99 9.68 11.38
CA VAL A 374 0.23 10.33 11.85
C VAL A 374 -0.06 11.10 13.15
N ARG A 375 -1.08 11.97 13.14
CA ARG A 375 -1.46 12.77 14.32
C ARG A 375 -1.86 11.93 15.54
N VAL A 376 -2.57 10.80 15.33
CA VAL A 376 -2.94 9.87 16.41
C VAL A 376 -1.72 9.15 16.98
N CYS A 377 -0.76 8.71 16.14
CA CYS A 377 0.49 8.13 16.63
C CYS A 377 1.34 9.16 17.38
N PHE A 378 1.44 10.39 16.88
CA PHE A 378 2.16 11.48 17.55
C PHE A 378 1.51 11.88 18.88
N GLN A 379 0.18 11.95 18.95
CA GLN A 379 -0.55 12.22 20.20
C GLN A 379 -0.39 11.10 21.24
N ARG A 380 -0.36 9.82 20.81
CA ARG A 380 -0.17 8.67 21.71
C ARG A 380 1.26 8.54 22.24
N LYS A 381 2.29 8.90 21.46
CA LYS A 381 3.69 8.87 21.90
C LYS A 381 4.13 10.12 22.69
N GLY A 382 3.22 11.05 22.99
CA GLY A 382 3.53 12.21 23.85
C GLY A 382 4.50 13.24 23.25
N PHE A 383 4.74 13.22 21.94
CA PHE A 383 5.65 14.17 21.29
C PHE A 383 5.04 15.58 21.30
N GLN A 384 5.68 16.48 22.05
CA GLN A 384 5.32 17.90 22.14
C GLN A 384 5.30 18.55 20.75
N VAL A 385 4.11 18.97 20.31
CA VAL A 385 3.68 20.17 19.55
C VAL A 385 4.58 20.75 18.43
N LYS A 386 5.91 20.80 18.57
CA LYS A 386 6.86 21.41 17.61
C LYS A 386 6.99 20.65 16.29
N LEU A 387 6.95 19.31 16.27
CA LEU A 387 7.01 18.55 15.00
C LEU A 387 5.68 18.58 14.22
N VAL A 388 4.56 18.69 14.95
CA VAL A 388 3.23 18.93 14.37
C VAL A 388 3.18 20.33 13.73
N GLN A 389 3.88 21.32 14.29
CA GLN A 389 4.04 22.66 13.71
C GLN A 389 4.83 22.66 12.39
N VAL A 390 5.87 21.82 12.26
CA VAL A 390 6.61 21.66 10.98
C VAL A 390 5.72 21.06 9.89
N LEU A 391 4.94 20.02 10.23
CA LEU A 391 3.93 19.45 9.33
C LEU A 391 2.78 20.42 9.03
N CYS A 392 2.48 21.38 9.93
CA CYS A 392 1.54 22.46 9.70
C CYS A 392 2.12 23.65 8.91
N HIS A 393 3.42 23.91 8.95
CA HIS A 393 4.05 24.96 8.13
C HIS A 393 4.14 24.56 6.66
N ILE A 394 4.30 23.26 6.37
CA ILE A 394 4.11 22.69 5.03
C ILE A 394 2.63 22.81 4.56
N GLN A 395 1.67 23.19 5.43
CA GLN A 395 0.26 23.44 5.03
C GLN A 395 0.02 24.86 4.48
N ALA A 396 0.98 25.78 4.55
CA ALA A 396 0.79 27.19 4.22
C ALA A 396 1.40 27.62 2.87
N THR A 397 2.00 26.69 2.13
CA THR A 397 2.50 26.84 0.75
C THR A 397 1.97 25.69 -0.08
#